data_AF-A0A251TRS2-F1
#
_entry.id   AF-A0A251TRS2-F1
#
_cell.length_a   1.000
_cell.length_b   1.000
_cell.length_c   1.000
_cell.angle_alpha   90.00
_cell.angle_beta   90.00
_cell.angle_gamma   90.00
#
_symmetry.space_group_name_H-M   'P 1'
#
loop_
_entity.id
_entity.type
_entity.pdbx_description
1 polymer ?
#
loop_
_entity_poly.entity_id
_entity_poly.type
_entity_poly.pdbx_seq_one_letter_code
_entity_poly.pdbx_strand_id
1 'polypeptide(L)'
;MKWVPVDNKVLGFKETRWKNNRRGYHKLLPLEPQTTSLMIRNVPSRYTRNLLIQTLDNHCQLENRKLSNGGNKSAYDFVYLPIDFKRRTNAGFAFVNFTNPKAAFRFRDAFHGGHWNLFESSKVAEITIARIQGKAALINNCKCMDFSDGLEEDMPVWFAPARDGSDQVRSKMFVVGKFSWAKMKFGN
;
A
#
# COMPACT_ATOMS: atom_id res chain seq x y z
N MET A 1 -35.47 15.63 15.57
CA MET A 1 -34.21 15.74 16.33
C MET A 1 -33.07 15.70 15.33
N LYS A 2 -32.28 16.78 15.27
CA LYS A 2 -31.24 17.03 14.26
C LYS A 2 -29.99 16.22 14.57
N TRP A 3 -29.48 15.48 13.59
CA TRP A 3 -28.12 14.92 13.62
C TRP A 3 -27.13 16.04 13.29
N VAL A 4 -26.14 16.23 14.16
CA VAL A 4 -24.98 17.10 13.92
C VAL A 4 -23.87 16.23 13.31
N PRO A 5 -23.27 16.62 12.17
CA PRO A 5 -22.16 15.87 11.60
C PRO A 5 -20.96 15.95 12.54
N VAL A 6 -20.37 14.80 12.87
CA VAL A 6 -19.05 14.77 13.52
C VAL A 6 -18.02 15.15 12.46
N ASP A 7 -17.29 16.22 12.74
CA ASP A 7 -16.37 16.89 11.85
C ASP A 7 -15.39 15.94 11.15
N ASN A 8 -15.34 16.09 9.82
CA ASN A 8 -14.49 15.40 8.85
C ASN A 8 -13.00 15.81 8.95
N LYS A 9 -12.49 16.12 10.15
CA LYS A 9 -11.17 16.74 10.37
C LYS A 9 -10.05 15.80 10.82
N VAL A 10 -10.28 14.50 10.95
CA VAL A 10 -9.23 13.59 11.48
C VAL A 10 -8.35 12.95 10.41
N LEU A 11 -8.70 12.99 9.10
CA LEU A 11 -7.84 12.42 8.04
C LEU A 11 -7.76 13.23 6.73
N GLY A 12 -8.25 14.47 6.68
CA GLY A 12 -7.93 15.40 5.60
C GLY A 12 -8.26 14.96 4.16
N PHE A 13 -9.12 13.97 3.96
CA PHE A 13 -9.58 13.59 2.62
C PHE A 13 -10.63 14.59 2.14
N LYS A 14 -10.18 15.68 1.49
CA LYS A 14 -11.06 16.50 0.66
C LYS A 14 -11.32 15.77 -0.66
N GLU A 15 -12.60 15.53 -0.93
CA GLU A 15 -13.10 14.99 -2.18
C GLU A 15 -12.95 16.06 -3.27
N THR A 16 -11.79 16.11 -3.94
CA THR A 16 -11.56 17.01 -5.08
C THR A 16 -11.30 16.20 -6.34
N ARG A 17 -12.26 16.29 -7.29
CA ARG A 17 -12.06 15.97 -8.70
C ARG A 17 -10.83 16.72 -9.24
N TRP A 18 -9.80 16.00 -9.62
CA TRP A 18 -8.53 16.57 -10.06
C TRP A 18 -8.64 17.22 -11.44
N LYS A 19 -8.36 18.52 -11.53
CA LYS A 19 -7.94 19.20 -12.76
C LYS A 19 -6.45 19.51 -12.63
N ASN A 20 -5.59 18.71 -13.25
CA ASN A 20 -4.15 18.99 -13.30
C ASN A 20 -3.80 19.74 -14.58
N ASN A 21 -3.22 20.93 -14.41
CA ASN A 21 -2.70 21.75 -15.50
C ASN A 21 -1.17 21.79 -15.41
N ARG A 22 -0.52 21.41 -16.53
CA ARG A 22 0.90 21.55 -16.92
C ARG A 22 1.85 20.35 -16.71
N ARG A 23 2.18 19.77 -17.88
CA ARG A 23 3.41 19.10 -18.35
C ARG A 23 3.64 17.64 -17.93
N GLY A 24 3.40 16.76 -18.92
CA GLY A 24 3.87 15.38 -18.94
C GLY A 24 2.73 14.38 -18.90
N TYR A 25 2.01 14.21 -20.01
CA TYR A 25 1.21 13.00 -20.21
C TYR A 25 2.17 11.81 -20.25
N HIS A 26 2.51 11.24 -19.09
CA HIS A 26 2.90 9.84 -19.08
C HIS A 26 1.64 9.08 -19.49
N LYS A 27 1.57 8.70 -20.77
CA LYS A 27 0.52 7.82 -21.27
C LYS A 27 0.51 6.62 -20.34
N LEU A 28 -0.56 6.45 -19.56
CA LEU A 28 -0.77 5.28 -18.73
C LEU A 28 -0.80 4.08 -19.68
N LEU A 29 0.34 3.40 -19.85
CA LEU A 29 0.36 2.14 -20.58
C LEU A 29 -0.63 1.22 -19.88
N PRO A 30 -1.51 0.51 -20.60
CA PRO A 30 -2.42 -0.44 -19.96
C PRO A 30 -1.63 -1.35 -19.01
N LEU A 31 -2.15 -1.59 -17.81
CA LEU A 31 -1.61 -2.70 -17.03
C LEU A 31 -1.85 -3.95 -17.89
N GLU A 32 -0.87 -4.85 -17.94
CA GLU A 32 -1.09 -6.15 -18.56
C GLU A 32 -2.34 -6.80 -17.93
N PRO A 33 -3.22 -7.45 -18.70
CA PRO A 33 -4.57 -7.84 -18.24
C PRO A 33 -4.61 -8.67 -16.95
N GLN A 34 -3.52 -9.37 -16.62
CA GLN A 34 -3.40 -10.23 -15.45
C GLN A 34 -2.57 -9.62 -14.30
N THR A 35 -2.18 -8.34 -14.42
CA THR A 35 -1.34 -7.69 -13.41
C THR A 35 -2.08 -7.54 -12.09
N THR A 36 -1.54 -8.13 -11.03
CA THR A 36 -2.05 -7.95 -9.66
C THR A 36 -1.05 -7.26 -8.75
N SER A 37 0.24 -7.38 -9.04
CA SER A 37 1.30 -6.77 -8.23
C SER A 37 1.77 -5.45 -8.82
N LEU A 38 1.83 -4.44 -7.97
CA LEU A 38 2.28 -3.09 -8.32
C LEU A 38 3.51 -2.71 -7.51
N MET A 39 4.40 -1.96 -8.16
CA MET A 39 5.47 -1.22 -7.50
C MET A 39 5.02 0.24 -7.38
N ILE A 40 5.01 0.75 -6.16
CA ILE A 40 4.74 2.14 -5.83
C ILE A 40 6.08 2.82 -5.72
N ARG A 41 6.38 3.80 -6.56
CA ARG A 41 7.60 4.61 -6.51
C ARG A 41 7.32 5.99 -5.94
N ASN A 42 8.40 6.64 -5.50
CA ASN A 42 8.41 7.97 -4.89
C ASN A 42 7.60 8.05 -3.58
N VAL A 43 7.64 6.99 -2.76
CA VAL A 43 7.04 7.00 -1.42
C VAL A 43 7.78 8.03 -0.52
N PRO A 44 7.09 8.88 0.26
CA PRO A 44 7.73 9.83 1.17
C PRO A 44 8.52 9.08 2.25
N SER A 45 9.70 9.56 2.63
CA SER A 45 10.63 8.84 3.53
C SER A 45 10.05 8.53 4.92
N ARG A 46 9.06 9.31 5.37
CA ARG A 46 8.36 9.16 6.65
C ARG A 46 7.19 8.18 6.61
N TYR A 47 6.82 7.65 5.44
CA TYR A 47 5.82 6.58 5.38
C TYR A 47 6.37 5.33 6.07
N THR A 48 5.52 4.73 6.91
CA THR A 48 5.72 3.44 7.54
C THR A 48 4.85 2.39 6.86
N ARG A 49 5.11 1.10 7.11
CA ARG A 49 4.26 0.00 6.64
C ARG A 49 2.80 0.19 7.07
N ASN A 50 2.58 0.63 8.32
CA ASN A 50 1.24 0.86 8.86
C ASN A 50 0.51 2.01 8.14
N LEU A 51 1.20 3.12 7.84
CA LEU A 51 0.60 4.22 7.06
C LEU A 51 0.25 3.79 5.63
N LEU A 52 1.09 2.96 5.02
CA LEU A 52 0.81 2.40 3.70
C LEU A 52 -0.41 1.46 3.75
N ILE A 53 -0.51 0.59 4.75
CA ILE A 53 -1.67 -0.28 4.99
C ILE A 53 -2.94 0.56 5.16
N GLN A 54 -2.92 1.62 5.96
CA GLN A 54 -4.08 2.51 6.13
C GLN A 54 -4.46 3.19 4.81
N THR A 55 -3.47 3.61 4.01
CA THR A 55 -3.71 4.20 2.68
C THR A 55 -4.42 3.21 1.75
N LEU A 56 -3.98 1.94 1.77
CA LEU A 56 -4.57 0.87 0.97
C LEU A 56 -5.97 0.47 1.45
N ASP A 57 -6.17 0.34 2.76
CA ASP A 57 -7.48 0.05 3.36
C ASP A 57 -8.50 1.15 2.98
N ASN A 58 -8.12 2.43 3.13
CA ASN A 58 -8.98 3.55 2.79
C ASN A 58 -9.36 3.54 1.30
N HIS A 59 -8.37 3.32 0.41
CA HIS A 59 -8.62 3.19 -1.03
C HIS A 59 -9.58 2.04 -1.35
N CYS A 60 -9.30 0.85 -0.83
CA CYS A 60 -10.13 -0.33 -1.05
C CYS A 60 -11.56 -0.10 -0.54
N GLN A 61 -11.73 0.50 0.65
CA GLN A 61 -13.04 0.84 1.20
C GLN A 61 -13.80 1.81 0.30
N LEU A 62 -13.16 2.89 -0.16
CA LEU A 62 -13.78 3.88 -1.05
C LEU A 62 -14.18 3.28 -2.40
N GLU A 63 -13.31 2.48 -3.02
CA GLU A 63 -13.62 1.81 -4.28
C GLU A 63 -14.74 0.78 -4.11
N ASN A 64 -14.75 0.04 -3.00
CA ASN A 64 -15.77 -0.96 -2.73
C ASN A 64 -17.15 -0.35 -2.45
N ARG A 65 -17.21 0.84 -1.84
CA ARG A 65 -18.48 1.58 -1.66
C ARG A 65 -19.12 2.01 -2.98
N LYS A 66 -18.33 2.19 -4.03
CA LYS A 66 -18.82 2.54 -5.38
C LYS A 66 -19.36 1.34 -6.15
N LEU A 67 -19.10 0.12 -5.68
CA LEU A 67 -19.53 -1.09 -6.39
C LEU A 67 -21.01 -1.37 -6.13
N SER A 68 -21.75 -1.61 -7.22
CA SER A 68 -23.05 -2.28 -7.16
C SER A 68 -22.87 -3.76 -6.79
N ASN A 69 -23.94 -4.39 -6.31
CA ASN A 69 -23.95 -5.83 -6.01
C ASN A 69 -23.38 -6.63 -7.20
N GLY A 70 -22.37 -7.46 -6.93
CA GLY A 70 -21.74 -8.36 -7.91
C GLY A 70 -20.41 -7.89 -8.54
N GLY A 71 -19.93 -6.67 -8.24
CA GLY A 71 -18.64 -6.20 -8.74
C GLY A 71 -17.42 -6.86 -8.08
N ASN A 72 -16.33 -7.07 -8.83
CA ASN A 72 -15.04 -7.50 -8.25
C ASN A 72 -14.57 -6.48 -7.22
N LYS A 73 -14.52 -6.87 -5.94
CA LYS A 73 -14.03 -6.02 -4.85
C LYS A 73 -12.55 -5.69 -5.02
N SER A 74 -12.19 -4.47 -4.68
CA SER A 74 -10.82 -4.04 -4.45
C SER A 74 -10.33 -4.60 -3.12
N ALA A 75 -9.36 -5.52 -3.17
CA ALA A 75 -8.71 -6.04 -1.98
C ALA A 75 -7.24 -6.33 -2.27
N TYR A 76 -6.40 -6.34 -1.22
CA TYR A 76 -4.98 -6.62 -1.30
C TYR A 76 -4.55 -7.63 -0.24
N ASP A 77 -3.48 -8.37 -0.52
CA ASP A 77 -3.08 -9.50 0.31
C ASP A 77 -1.57 -9.63 0.51
N PHE A 78 -0.78 -8.68 0.01
CA PHE A 78 0.66 -8.56 0.28
C PHE A 78 1.07 -7.09 0.30
N VAL A 79 1.93 -6.69 1.24
CA VAL A 79 2.55 -5.37 1.33
C VAL A 79 4.00 -5.50 1.77
N TYR A 80 4.91 -4.79 1.09
CA TYR A 80 6.28 -4.64 1.53
C TYR A 80 6.78 -3.21 1.27
N LEU A 81 7.28 -2.55 2.31
CA LEU A 81 7.94 -1.24 2.25
C LEU A 81 9.38 -1.40 2.76
N PRO A 82 10.37 -1.60 1.87
CA PRO A 82 11.76 -1.75 2.28
C PRO A 82 12.29 -0.55 3.04
N ILE A 83 13.03 -0.81 4.11
CA ILE A 83 13.65 0.20 4.98
C ILE A 83 15.16 0.15 4.80
N ASP A 84 15.78 1.33 4.64
CA ASP A 84 17.21 1.49 4.83
C ASP A 84 17.51 1.45 6.34
N PHE A 85 18.08 0.35 6.83
CA PHE A 85 18.31 0.16 8.27
C PHE A 85 19.30 1.17 8.85
N LYS A 86 20.23 1.71 8.05
CA LYS A 86 21.19 2.73 8.51
C LYS A 86 20.50 4.07 8.71
N ARG A 87 19.63 4.45 7.78
CA ARG A 87 18.93 5.74 7.80
C ARG A 87 17.59 5.72 8.54
N ARG A 88 17.07 4.52 8.85
CA ARG A 88 15.73 4.29 9.43
C ARG A 88 14.63 5.00 8.65
N THR A 89 14.75 5.02 7.33
CA THR A 89 13.77 5.58 6.39
C THR A 89 13.45 4.57 5.31
N ASN A 90 12.26 4.62 4.71
CA ASN A 90 11.97 3.74 3.58
C ASN A 90 12.83 4.07 2.36
N ALA A 91 13.03 3.07 1.50
CA ALA A 91 13.83 3.15 0.27
C ALA A 91 13.16 3.97 -0.86
N GLY A 92 12.01 4.59 -0.61
CA GLY A 92 11.28 5.39 -1.59
C GLY A 92 10.37 4.58 -2.52
N PHE A 93 10.22 3.28 -2.30
CA PHE A 93 9.30 2.43 -3.04
C PHE A 93 8.67 1.34 -2.18
N ALA A 94 7.55 0.77 -2.65
CA ALA A 94 6.86 -0.34 -2.01
C ALA A 94 6.31 -1.33 -3.03
N PHE A 95 6.02 -2.56 -2.59
CA PHE A 95 5.33 -3.59 -3.36
C PHE A 95 3.98 -3.92 -2.72
N VAL A 96 2.95 -4.03 -3.56
CA VAL A 96 1.60 -4.41 -3.13
C VAL A 96 1.04 -5.43 -4.11
N ASN A 97 0.44 -6.52 -3.60
CA ASN A 97 -0.36 -7.42 -4.43
C ASN A 97 -1.85 -7.23 -4.14
N PHE A 98 -2.61 -6.97 -5.20
CA PHE A 98 -4.07 -6.98 -5.19
C PHE A 98 -4.61 -8.37 -5.48
N THR A 99 -5.86 -8.64 -5.09
CA THR A 99 -6.47 -9.96 -5.32
C THR A 99 -6.93 -10.17 -6.76
N ASN A 100 -7.07 -9.10 -7.54
CA ASN A 100 -7.47 -9.17 -8.94
C ASN A 100 -6.97 -7.95 -9.75
N PRO A 101 -6.86 -8.07 -11.09
CA PRO A 101 -6.33 -7.00 -11.92
C PRO A 101 -7.16 -5.71 -11.92
N LYS A 102 -8.49 -5.80 -11.77
CA LYS A 102 -9.35 -4.61 -11.70
C LYS A 102 -9.05 -3.77 -10.45
N ALA A 103 -8.76 -4.42 -9.32
CA ALA A 103 -8.35 -3.74 -8.09
C ALA A 103 -6.99 -3.03 -8.25
N ALA A 104 -6.00 -3.69 -8.85
CA ALA A 104 -4.71 -3.09 -9.16
C ALA A 104 -4.87 -1.88 -10.10
N PHE A 105 -5.69 -2.01 -11.14
CA PHE A 105 -5.99 -0.92 -12.07
C PHE A 105 -6.60 0.30 -11.36
N ARG A 106 -7.63 0.09 -10.52
CA ARG A 106 -8.25 1.19 -9.75
C ARG A 106 -7.26 1.90 -8.84
N PHE A 107 -6.37 1.15 -8.18
CA PHE A 107 -5.33 1.76 -7.35
C PHE A 107 -4.36 2.59 -8.18
N ARG A 108 -3.89 2.06 -9.31
CA ARG A 108 -3.02 2.82 -10.22
C ARG A 108 -3.71 4.11 -10.69
N ASP A 109 -4.95 4.02 -11.15
CA ASP A 109 -5.71 5.17 -11.67
C ASP A 109 -5.90 6.26 -10.61
N ALA A 110 -6.13 5.86 -9.36
CA ALA A 110 -6.33 6.79 -8.25
C ALA A 110 -5.02 7.45 -7.74
N PHE A 111 -3.88 6.76 -7.81
CA PHE A 111 -2.64 7.20 -7.17
C PHE A 111 -1.55 7.66 -8.16
N HIS A 112 -1.50 7.12 -9.38
CA HIS A 112 -0.44 7.46 -10.34
C HIS A 112 -0.52 8.93 -10.75
N GLY A 113 0.59 9.66 -10.62
CA GLY A 113 0.64 11.10 -10.89
C GLY A 113 0.01 11.96 -9.79
N GLY A 114 -0.46 11.36 -8.69
CA GLY A 114 -1.02 12.05 -7.53
C GLY A 114 0.04 12.48 -6.51
N HIS A 115 -0.26 13.52 -5.75
CA HIS A 115 0.55 13.93 -4.60
C HIS A 115 0.22 13.08 -3.37
N TRP A 116 1.19 12.95 -2.47
CA TRP A 116 0.96 12.31 -1.18
C TRP A 116 0.30 13.30 -0.22
N ASN A 117 -0.83 12.91 0.38
CA ASN A 117 -1.61 13.78 1.27
C ASN A 117 -0.98 13.96 2.67
N LEU A 118 0.02 13.14 3.02
CA LEU A 118 0.70 13.19 4.30
C LEU A 118 2.07 13.87 4.19
N PHE A 119 2.46 14.55 5.27
CA PHE A 119 3.79 15.18 5.43
C PHE A 119 4.10 16.29 4.43
N GLU A 120 3.09 16.90 3.81
CA GLU A 120 3.24 17.98 2.83
C GLU A 120 4.26 17.63 1.74
N SER A 121 4.31 16.34 1.36
CA SER A 121 5.35 15.85 0.47
C SER A 121 5.14 16.40 -0.94
N SER A 122 6.17 17.05 -1.49
CA SER A 122 6.22 17.44 -2.90
C SER A 122 6.38 16.26 -3.86
N LYS A 123 6.59 15.04 -3.34
CA LYS A 123 6.73 13.84 -4.16
C LYS A 123 5.41 13.53 -4.88
N VAL A 124 5.54 13.04 -6.10
CA VAL A 124 4.44 12.56 -6.94
C VAL A 124 4.55 11.05 -7.04
N ALA A 125 3.49 10.34 -6.65
CA ALA A 125 3.43 8.90 -6.66
C ALA A 125 3.48 8.37 -8.10
N GLU A 126 4.32 7.35 -8.31
CA GLU A 126 4.45 6.71 -9.61
C GLU A 126 4.17 5.22 -9.45
N ILE A 127 3.05 4.78 -10.01
CA ILE A 127 2.60 3.38 -9.92
C ILE A 127 2.99 2.63 -11.20
N THR A 128 3.77 1.57 -11.06
CA THR A 128 4.20 0.70 -12.17
C THR A 128 3.89 -0.77 -11.89
N ILE A 129 3.97 -1.60 -12.93
CA ILE A 129 3.91 -3.06 -12.80
C ILE A 129 5.11 -3.53 -11.97
N ALA A 130 4.90 -4.40 -10.99
CA ALA A 130 6.01 -5.04 -10.28
C ALA A 130 6.65 -6.12 -11.16
N ARG A 131 7.99 -6.25 -11.12
CA ARG A 131 8.68 -7.32 -11.86
C ARG A 131 8.25 -8.72 -11.42
N ILE A 132 7.92 -8.89 -10.14
CA ILE A 132 7.42 -10.14 -9.57
C ILE A 132 5.90 -10.02 -9.40
N GLN A 133 5.16 -10.89 -10.06
CA GLN A 133 3.69 -10.88 -10.06
C GLN A 133 3.09 -11.96 -9.15
N GLY A 134 2.02 -11.62 -8.44
CA GLY A 134 1.28 -12.51 -7.56
C GLY A 134 1.84 -12.64 -6.14
N LYS A 135 0.95 -12.81 -5.16
CA LYS A 135 1.30 -12.99 -3.74
C LYS A 135 2.31 -14.10 -3.51
N ALA A 136 2.10 -15.29 -4.07
CA ALA A 136 2.94 -16.46 -3.80
C ALA A 136 4.40 -16.22 -4.22
N ALA A 137 4.61 -15.61 -5.39
CA ALA A 137 5.94 -15.28 -5.88
C ALA A 137 6.61 -14.19 -5.04
N LEU A 138 5.86 -13.17 -4.61
CA LEU A 138 6.36 -12.11 -3.72
C LEU A 138 6.76 -12.66 -2.34
N ILE A 139 5.92 -13.51 -1.74
CA ILE A 139 6.27 -14.19 -0.49
C ILE A 139 7.55 -14.99 -0.70
N ASN A 140 7.62 -15.82 -1.76
CA ASN A 140 8.80 -16.64 -2.02
C ASN A 140 10.09 -15.83 -2.17
N ASN A 141 10.02 -14.70 -2.87
CA ASN A 141 11.13 -13.77 -3.01
C ASN A 141 11.60 -13.19 -1.66
N CYS A 142 10.67 -12.99 -0.72
CA CYS A 142 10.96 -12.40 0.57
C CYS A 142 11.36 -13.41 1.66
N LYS A 143 11.05 -14.70 1.50
CA LYS A 143 11.28 -15.75 2.53
C LYS A 143 12.70 -15.79 3.07
N CYS A 144 13.69 -15.55 2.22
CA CYS A 144 15.11 -15.64 2.57
C CYS A 144 15.76 -14.29 2.86
N MET A 145 15.00 -13.18 2.83
CA MET A 145 15.54 -11.87 3.17
C MET A 145 15.89 -11.82 4.66
N ASP A 146 17.03 -11.21 4.97
CA ASP A 146 17.55 -11.04 6.31
C ASP A 146 17.14 -9.68 6.88
N PHE A 147 16.45 -9.70 8.01
CA PHE A 147 16.01 -8.51 8.74
C PHE A 147 16.66 -8.44 10.14
N SER A 148 17.81 -9.08 10.34
CA SER A 148 18.51 -9.14 11.64
C SER A 148 18.97 -7.78 12.19
N ASP A 149 19.06 -6.75 11.35
CA ASP A 149 19.36 -5.37 11.74
C ASP A 149 18.13 -4.44 11.65
N GLY A 150 16.96 -5.00 11.36
CA GLY A 150 15.68 -4.30 11.27
C GLY A 150 14.77 -4.59 12.45
N LEU A 151 13.53 -4.12 12.35
CA LEU A 151 12.42 -4.45 13.24
C LEU A 151 11.39 -5.31 12.51
N GLU A 152 10.52 -5.99 13.27
CA GLU A 152 9.40 -6.74 12.68
C GLU A 152 8.50 -5.84 11.80
N GLU A 153 8.40 -4.55 12.12
CA GLU A 153 7.67 -3.56 11.33
C GLU A 153 8.27 -3.25 9.96
N ASP A 154 9.55 -3.55 9.76
CA ASP A 154 10.27 -3.35 8.51
C ASP A 154 10.08 -4.54 7.54
N MET A 155 9.56 -5.67 8.05
CA MET A 155 9.40 -6.90 7.28
C MET A 155 8.18 -6.86 6.34
N PRO A 156 8.25 -7.57 5.19
CA PRO A 156 7.11 -7.86 4.33
C PRO A 156 5.98 -8.57 5.07
N VAL A 157 4.73 -8.27 4.69
CA VAL A 157 3.55 -8.91 5.27
C VAL A 157 2.57 -9.37 4.20
N TRP A 158 1.85 -10.44 4.50
CA TRP A 158 0.69 -10.87 3.72
C TRP A 158 -0.52 -11.08 4.63
N PHE A 159 -1.71 -11.12 4.02
CA PHE A 159 -2.98 -11.10 4.74
C PHE A 159 -3.87 -12.28 4.40
N ALA A 160 -4.52 -12.85 5.41
CA ALA A 160 -5.53 -13.88 5.26
C ALA A 160 -6.71 -13.67 6.24
N PRO A 161 -7.95 -13.47 5.74
CA PRO A 161 -8.30 -13.17 4.34
C PRO A 161 -7.67 -11.86 3.85
N ALA A 162 -7.71 -11.62 2.54
CA ALA A 162 -7.27 -10.36 1.93
C ALA A 162 -8.04 -9.17 2.52
N ARG A 163 -7.39 -8.01 2.58
CA ARG A 163 -7.95 -6.78 3.15
C ARG A 163 -8.69 -6.01 2.08
N ASP A 164 -9.95 -5.69 2.34
CA ASP A 164 -10.83 -4.93 1.43
C ASP A 164 -11.25 -3.56 2.01
N GLY A 165 -10.65 -3.17 3.14
CA GLY A 165 -10.95 -1.93 3.86
C GLY A 165 -12.21 -1.97 4.74
N SER A 166 -12.91 -3.11 4.86
CA SER A 166 -14.15 -3.20 5.66
C SER A 166 -13.96 -3.69 7.09
N ASP A 167 -12.96 -4.53 7.38
CA ASP A 167 -12.75 -5.10 8.72
C ASP A 167 -11.28 -5.50 8.97
N GLN A 168 -10.52 -4.62 9.64
CA GLN A 168 -9.13 -4.92 9.98
C GLN A 168 -8.99 -6.10 10.96
N VAL A 169 -10.01 -6.32 11.80
CA VAL A 169 -10.00 -7.35 12.86
C VAL A 169 -10.08 -8.77 12.29
N ARG A 170 -10.74 -8.95 11.14
CA ARG A 170 -10.93 -10.27 10.54
C ARG A 170 -9.70 -10.76 9.77
N SER A 171 -8.89 -9.84 9.26
CA SER A 171 -7.73 -10.15 8.44
C SER A 171 -6.48 -10.32 9.30
N LYS A 172 -5.95 -11.55 9.38
CA LYS A 172 -4.69 -11.84 10.06
C LYS A 172 -3.51 -11.40 9.20
N MET A 173 -2.54 -10.76 9.84
CA MET A 173 -1.28 -10.33 9.24
C MET A 173 -0.19 -11.37 9.52
N PHE A 174 0.54 -11.77 8.48
CA PHE A 174 1.62 -12.74 8.56
C PHE A 174 2.90 -12.13 8.03
N VAL A 175 3.96 -12.18 8.82
CA VAL A 175 5.26 -11.61 8.46
C VAL A 175 6.08 -12.61 7.63
N VAL A 176 6.89 -12.12 6.69
CA VAL A 176 7.76 -12.93 5.83
C VAL A 176 9.21 -12.47 5.95
N GLY A 177 10.11 -13.40 6.23
CA GLY A 177 11.55 -13.14 6.30
C GLY A 177 12.22 -13.90 7.44
N LYS A 178 13.53 -13.75 7.56
CA LYS A 178 14.30 -14.24 8.70
C LYS A 178 14.52 -13.10 9.67
N PHE A 179 14.09 -13.28 10.92
CA PHE A 179 14.30 -12.34 12.01
C PHE A 179 15.11 -13.02 13.12
N SER A 180 16.15 -12.37 13.62
CA SER A 180 16.95 -12.89 14.73
C SER A 180 16.45 -12.32 16.05
N TRP A 181 15.66 -13.11 16.79
CA TRP A 181 15.18 -12.75 18.14
C TRP A 181 16.32 -12.63 19.18
N ALA A 182 17.53 -13.09 18.87
CA ALA A 182 18.65 -13.12 19.80
C ALA A 182 19.16 -11.73 20.20
N LYS A 183 18.97 -10.70 19.36
CA LYS A 183 19.43 -9.32 19.64
C LYS A 183 18.51 -8.52 20.56
N MET A 184 17.26 -8.95 20.79
CA MET A 184 16.35 -8.25 21.72
C MET A 184 16.58 -8.60 23.20
N LYS A 185 17.42 -9.59 23.53
CA LYS A 185 17.65 -10.03 24.91
C LYS A 185 18.83 -9.34 25.62
N PHE A 186 19.54 -8.43 24.96
CA PHE A 186 20.64 -7.67 25.56
C PHE A 186 20.44 -6.17 25.29
N GLY A 187 19.45 -5.61 26.00
CA GLY A 187 19.19 -4.19 26.05
C GLY A 187 18.62 -3.86 27.43
N ASN A 188 19.48 -3.93 28.43
CA ASN A 188 19.31 -3.31 29.75
C ASN A 188 20.68 -2.80 30.21
#